data_AF-A0A9D4NYF0-F1
#
_entry.id   AF-A0A9D4NYF0-F1
#
_cell.length_a   1.000
_cell.length_b   1.000
_cell.length_c   1.000
_cell.angle_alpha   90.00
_cell.angle_beta   90.00
_cell.angle_gamma   90.00
#
_symmetry.space_group_name_H-M   'P 1'
#
loop_
_entity.id
_entity.type
_entity.pdbx_description
1 polymer ?
#
loop_
_entity_poly.entity_id
_entity_poly.type
_entity_poly.pdbx_seq_one_letter_code
_entity_poly.pdbx_strand_id
1 'polypeptide(L)'
;MKTKNSFFKKQSIQSYHNHIFYLFYYDELIQRKFNVHHDDDDDEVVRMKPFGKIPWPYIHNLLLGIINITVTLASIILIKQPKWINDYDCFDVLSKLFPADGLTYLMTAIILCTINTLLNAFYATSTSYEQFQFLLPIQYVKWRNMNEQDSKHYEWIRDWSFFIARYLIFSIGQLFLIAMIMIIILKSLWRISLFWTLFWLCIMHIWSYHICSGFYHIASFIFIMQYYLNLRQQSFLKSIQKSYDCLLMYGNHNRLKEKRPTTRIPMFKNFLIKQHRLFERLQKEIDDNSKRLSRFISVIFTMSTAVITYVSYLLFMIPQTFVYQFLYMMAALALIATLSQLIIGCAKIRNNNQKLLRLKHKYIVHSSCEYKNNFTIQQLFKFDSLTNTLRNQPLGFRLTNGTTITSYTFITIIFNITSFFFLISQQLY
;
A
#
# COMPACT_ATOMS: atom_id res chain seq x y z
N MET A 1 32.99 4.78 -30.15
CA MET A 1 32.09 5.96 -30.06
C MET A 1 30.61 5.57 -30.23
N LYS A 2 30.12 4.62 -29.41
CA LYS A 2 28.72 4.16 -29.35
C LYS A 2 28.45 3.80 -27.89
N THR A 3 27.94 4.75 -27.08
CA THR A 3 27.38 4.51 -25.72
C THR A 3 26.85 5.76 -25.00
N LYS A 4 26.82 6.95 -25.62
CA LYS A 4 26.17 8.13 -24.98
C LYS A 4 24.65 8.18 -25.17
N ASN A 5 24.11 7.64 -26.27
CA ASN A 5 22.68 7.68 -26.55
C ASN A 5 21.83 6.69 -25.72
N SER A 6 22.41 5.63 -25.14
CA SER A 6 21.65 4.71 -24.28
C SER A 6 21.45 5.26 -22.85
N PHE A 7 22.36 6.12 -22.38
CA PHE A 7 22.27 6.72 -21.04
C PHE A 7 21.16 7.79 -20.97
N PHE A 8 21.12 8.71 -21.95
CA PHE A 8 20.08 9.74 -22.03
C PHE A 8 18.68 9.15 -22.23
N LYS A 9 18.55 8.06 -23.00
CA LYS A 9 17.26 7.38 -23.22
C LYS A 9 16.76 6.67 -21.96
N LYS A 10 17.66 6.15 -21.12
CA LYS A 10 17.33 5.56 -19.82
C LYS A 10 16.91 6.64 -18.82
N GLN A 11 17.59 7.78 -18.82
CA GLN A 11 17.34 8.88 -17.90
C GLN A 11 16.03 9.64 -18.20
N SER A 12 15.68 9.87 -19.47
CA SER A 12 14.43 10.54 -19.83
C SER A 12 13.19 9.69 -19.56
N ILE A 13 13.24 8.39 -19.89
CA ILE A 13 12.16 7.44 -19.59
C ILE A 13 11.99 7.30 -18.08
N GLN A 14 13.09 7.23 -17.33
CA GLN A 14 13.06 7.14 -15.87
C GLN A 14 12.51 8.43 -15.23
N SER A 15 12.82 9.60 -15.77
CA SER A 15 12.22 10.87 -15.34
C SER A 15 10.71 10.89 -15.58
N TYR A 16 10.24 10.54 -16.77
CA TYR A 16 8.80 10.48 -17.09
C TYR A 16 8.06 9.47 -16.19
N HIS A 17 8.68 8.32 -15.96
CA HIS A 17 8.13 7.31 -15.08
C HIS A 17 8.05 7.83 -13.63
N ASN A 18 9.12 8.44 -13.11
CA ASN A 18 9.13 9.04 -11.77
C ASN A 18 8.13 10.21 -11.65
N HIS A 19 7.73 10.87 -12.75
CA HIS A 19 6.71 11.91 -12.76
C HIS A 19 5.29 11.40 -12.52
N ILE A 20 4.93 10.23 -13.07
CA ILE A 20 3.63 9.59 -12.82
C ILE A 20 3.61 8.92 -11.44
N PHE A 21 4.78 8.52 -10.95
CA PHE A 21 4.98 7.71 -9.76
C PHE A 21 5.72 8.47 -8.66
N TYR A 22 5.03 9.39 -7.98
CA TYR A 22 5.67 10.30 -7.02
C TYR A 22 6.49 9.60 -5.92
N LEU A 23 6.13 8.38 -5.47
CA LEU A 23 6.96 7.65 -4.51
C LEU A 23 8.34 7.24 -5.07
N PHE A 24 8.46 6.99 -6.37
CA PHE A 24 9.77 6.80 -7.01
C PHE A 24 10.57 8.11 -7.10
N TYR A 25 9.90 9.25 -7.25
CA TYR A 25 10.55 10.56 -7.14
C TYR A 25 11.09 10.82 -5.73
N TYR A 26 10.30 10.51 -4.69
CA TYR A 26 10.76 10.62 -3.30
C TYR A 26 11.91 9.67 -2.99
N ASP A 27 11.88 8.45 -3.52
CA ASP A 27 13.00 7.51 -3.46
C ASP A 27 14.28 8.08 -4.10
N GLU A 28 14.18 8.67 -5.29
CA GLU A 28 15.32 9.32 -5.96
C GLU A 28 15.89 10.48 -5.14
N LEU A 29 15.04 11.30 -4.52
CA LEU A 29 15.49 12.38 -3.62
C LEU A 29 16.17 11.86 -2.36
N ILE A 30 15.71 10.73 -1.82
CA ILE A 30 16.36 10.05 -0.71
C ILE A 30 17.74 9.55 -1.17
N GLN A 31 17.82 8.85 -2.32
CA GLN A 31 19.09 8.36 -2.88
C GLN A 31 20.13 9.47 -3.06
N ARG A 32 19.73 10.61 -3.65
CA ARG A 32 20.61 11.76 -3.87
C ARG A 32 21.11 12.38 -2.56
N LYS A 33 20.26 12.47 -1.54
CA LYS A 33 20.63 13.05 -0.25
C LYS A 33 21.56 12.14 0.57
N PHE A 34 21.47 10.83 0.36
CA PHE A 34 22.22 9.84 1.13
C PHE A 34 23.53 9.37 0.49
N ASN A 35 23.86 9.79 -0.73
CA ASN A 35 25.06 9.34 -1.44
C ASN A 35 25.29 7.82 -1.29
N VAL A 36 24.25 7.00 -1.48
CA VAL A 36 24.33 5.52 -1.31
C VAL A 36 25.17 4.85 -2.42
N HIS A 37 25.98 5.62 -3.14
CA HIS A 37 26.91 5.21 -4.18
C HIS A 37 28.38 5.52 -3.85
N HIS A 38 28.71 5.79 -2.58
CA HIS A 38 30.11 5.81 -2.16
C HIS A 38 30.44 4.65 -1.23
N ASP A 39 31.47 3.94 -1.68
CA ASP A 39 32.05 2.71 -1.19
C ASP A 39 32.54 2.83 0.26
N ASP A 40 32.48 1.69 0.93
CA ASP A 40 33.46 1.15 1.89
C ASP A 40 34.22 2.16 2.79
N ASP A 41 33.78 2.24 4.05
CA ASP A 41 34.62 2.11 5.28
C ASP A 41 34.18 2.94 6.49
N ASP A 42 33.29 3.93 6.34
CA ASP A 42 32.86 4.72 7.50
C ASP A 42 31.49 4.30 8.06
N ASP A 43 31.50 3.32 8.96
CA ASP A 43 30.36 2.79 9.70
C ASP A 43 29.59 3.85 10.54
N GLU A 44 30.19 5.03 10.76
CA GLU A 44 29.66 6.07 11.65
C GLU A 44 28.80 7.13 10.93
N VAL A 45 29.04 7.40 9.65
CA VAL A 45 28.28 8.39 8.86
C VAL A 45 26.89 7.84 8.44
N VAL A 46 26.72 6.52 8.48
CA VAL A 46 25.60 5.78 7.86
C VAL A 46 24.29 5.78 8.68
N ARG A 47 24.25 6.36 9.89
CA ARG A 47 23.04 6.37 10.76
C ARG A 47 22.35 7.71 10.95
N MET A 48 22.72 8.77 10.23
CA MET A 48 21.91 9.98 10.27
C MET A 48 20.57 9.71 9.59
N LYS A 49 19.50 9.58 10.38
CA LYS A 49 18.13 9.51 9.85
C LYS A 49 17.89 10.74 8.98
N PRO A 50 17.18 10.64 7.85
CA PRO A 50 16.92 11.80 7.02
C PRO A 50 16.02 12.73 7.82
N PHE A 51 16.54 13.89 8.17
CA PHE A 51 15.79 14.97 8.78
C PHE A 51 15.61 16.10 7.77
N GLY A 52 14.47 16.79 7.87
CA GLY A 52 14.18 18.00 7.11
C GLY A 52 13.03 17.87 6.12
N LYS A 53 12.88 18.89 5.27
CA LYS A 53 11.79 18.99 4.29
C LYS A 53 12.23 18.53 2.91
N ILE A 54 11.32 17.86 2.21
CA ILE A 54 11.43 17.49 0.81
C ILE A 54 10.78 18.60 -0.02
N PRO A 55 11.47 19.18 -1.03
CA PRO A 55 10.85 20.12 -1.92
C PRO A 55 9.68 19.45 -2.64
N TRP A 56 8.55 20.13 -2.72
CA TRP A 56 7.43 19.64 -3.51
C TRP A 56 7.81 19.64 -4.98
N PRO A 57 7.49 18.57 -5.73
CA PRO A 57 7.59 18.59 -7.18
C PRO A 57 6.48 19.51 -7.73
N TYR A 58 6.69 20.83 -7.62
CA TYR A 58 5.68 21.85 -7.81
C TYR A 58 5.01 21.74 -9.19
N ILE A 59 5.81 21.59 -10.25
CA ILE A 59 5.31 21.49 -11.63
C ILE A 59 4.44 20.22 -11.80
N HIS A 60 4.85 19.10 -11.19
CA HIS A 60 4.14 17.82 -11.32
C HIS A 60 2.83 17.81 -10.55
N ASN A 61 2.85 18.31 -9.32
CA ASN A 61 1.64 18.44 -8.51
C ASN A 61 0.69 19.48 -9.10
N LEU A 62 1.21 20.55 -9.72
CA LEU A 62 0.40 21.55 -10.42
C LEU A 62 -0.30 20.95 -11.64
N LEU A 63 0.42 20.24 -12.52
CA LEU A 63 -0.18 19.59 -13.69
C LEU A 63 -1.22 18.56 -13.28
N LEU A 64 -0.89 17.72 -12.29
CA LEU A 64 -1.82 16.76 -11.72
C LEU A 64 -3.07 17.45 -11.17
N GLY A 65 -2.90 18.56 -10.45
CA GLY A 65 -3.99 19.37 -9.90
C GLY A 65 -4.88 19.94 -11.00
N ILE A 66 -4.30 20.56 -12.03
CA ILE A 66 -5.03 21.15 -13.16
C ILE A 66 -5.86 20.09 -13.90
N ILE A 67 -5.28 18.93 -14.20
CA ILE A 67 -5.97 17.84 -14.90
C ILE A 67 -7.14 17.34 -14.06
N ASN A 68 -6.91 17.06 -12.77
CA ASN A 68 -7.95 16.58 -11.86
C ASN A 68 -9.07 17.61 -11.65
N ILE A 69 -8.75 18.89 -11.50
CA ILE A 69 -9.75 19.96 -11.39
C ILE A 69 -10.55 20.06 -12.68
N THR A 70 -9.89 20.04 -13.85
CA THR A 70 -10.56 20.07 -15.16
C THR A 70 -11.55 18.92 -15.31
N VAL A 71 -11.12 17.69 -15.03
CA VAL A 71 -11.99 16.50 -15.12
C VAL A 71 -13.13 16.59 -14.11
N THR A 72 -12.87 17.00 -12.86
CA THR A 72 -13.92 17.13 -11.83
C THR A 72 -14.98 18.15 -12.23
N LEU A 73 -14.56 19.34 -12.68
CA LEU A 73 -15.48 20.38 -13.12
C LEU A 73 -16.33 19.91 -14.30
N ALA A 74 -15.69 19.27 -15.28
CA ALA A 74 -16.41 18.73 -16.44
C ALA A 74 -17.42 17.64 -16.04
N SER A 75 -17.05 16.74 -15.13
CA SER A 75 -17.96 15.73 -14.59
C SER A 75 -19.14 16.34 -13.81
N ILE A 76 -18.90 17.37 -12.99
CA ILE A 76 -19.97 18.08 -12.25
C ILE A 76 -20.93 18.76 -13.23
N ILE A 77 -20.40 19.41 -14.27
CA ILE A 77 -21.20 20.07 -15.31
C ILE A 77 -22.08 19.03 -16.01
N LEU A 78 -21.50 17.90 -16.44
CA LEU A 78 -22.23 16.78 -17.07
C LEU A 78 -23.35 16.19 -16.20
N ILE A 79 -23.17 16.17 -14.87
CA ILE A 79 -24.20 15.72 -13.93
C ILE A 79 -25.33 16.75 -13.81
N LYS A 80 -25.00 18.04 -13.63
CA LYS A 80 -25.99 19.07 -13.27
C LYS A 80 -26.76 19.65 -14.44
N GLN A 81 -26.13 19.82 -15.61
CA GLN A 81 -26.72 20.56 -16.73
C GLN A 81 -26.54 19.84 -18.07
N PRO A 82 -27.08 18.61 -18.24
CA PRO A 82 -26.89 17.83 -19.46
C PRO A 82 -27.46 18.50 -20.72
N LYS A 83 -28.48 19.36 -20.59
CA LYS A 83 -29.12 20.01 -21.74
C LYS A 83 -28.32 21.20 -22.29
N TRP A 84 -27.81 22.07 -21.42
CA TRP A 84 -27.02 23.26 -21.78
C TRP A 84 -25.68 22.90 -22.43
N ILE A 85 -25.13 21.75 -22.05
CA ILE A 85 -23.86 21.22 -22.55
C ILE A 85 -23.86 21.00 -24.07
N ASN A 86 -25.00 20.63 -24.64
CA ASN A 86 -25.09 20.32 -26.06
C ASN A 86 -24.92 21.57 -26.95
N ASP A 87 -24.99 22.77 -26.38
CA ASP A 87 -24.76 24.02 -27.11
C ASP A 87 -23.26 24.34 -27.29
N TYR A 88 -22.36 23.57 -26.67
CA TYR A 88 -20.92 23.78 -26.72
C TYR A 88 -20.18 22.52 -27.20
N ASP A 89 -19.51 22.62 -28.36
CA ASP A 89 -18.73 21.52 -28.96
C ASP A 89 -17.79 20.82 -27.97
N CYS A 90 -17.18 21.58 -27.05
CA CYS A 90 -16.30 21.04 -26.03
C CYS A 90 -16.99 19.98 -25.15
N PHE A 91 -18.19 20.29 -24.65
CA PHE A 91 -18.92 19.40 -23.77
C PHE A 91 -19.78 18.39 -24.53
N ASP A 92 -20.23 18.70 -25.75
CA ASP A 92 -20.91 17.75 -26.64
C ASP A 92 -19.98 16.60 -27.04
N VAL A 93 -18.72 16.90 -27.41
CA VAL A 93 -17.70 15.88 -27.64
C VAL A 93 -17.47 15.04 -26.38
N LEU A 94 -17.33 15.68 -25.22
CA LEU A 94 -17.08 14.98 -23.96
C LEU A 94 -18.24 14.07 -23.56
N SER A 95 -19.48 14.54 -23.62
CA SER A 95 -20.66 13.75 -23.25
C SER A 95 -20.79 12.51 -24.14
N LYS A 96 -20.51 12.66 -25.44
CA LYS A 96 -20.55 11.56 -26.42
C LYS A 96 -19.38 10.59 -26.28
N LEU A 97 -18.28 10.94 -25.60
CA LEU A 97 -17.21 10.00 -25.27
C LEU A 97 -17.63 8.93 -24.24
N PHE A 98 -18.78 9.12 -23.58
CA PHE A 98 -19.28 8.24 -22.53
C PHE A 98 -20.61 7.57 -22.94
N PRO A 99 -21.06 6.51 -22.25
CA PRO A 99 -22.39 5.97 -22.46
C PRO A 99 -23.41 6.97 -21.92
N ALA A 100 -24.51 7.16 -22.67
CA ALA A 100 -25.60 8.02 -22.22
C ALA A 100 -26.29 7.40 -20.99
N ASP A 101 -26.51 6.10 -21.04
CA ASP A 101 -27.04 5.32 -19.92
C ASP A 101 -26.00 5.20 -18.81
N GLY A 102 -26.35 5.72 -17.63
CA GLY A 102 -25.45 5.70 -16.47
C GLY A 102 -24.38 6.77 -16.45
N LEU A 103 -24.44 7.78 -17.33
CA LEU A 103 -23.51 8.90 -17.37
C LEU A 103 -23.30 9.52 -15.98
N THR A 104 -24.38 9.75 -15.22
CA THR A 104 -24.31 10.33 -13.88
C THR A 104 -23.48 9.48 -12.91
N TYR A 105 -23.65 8.16 -12.92
CA TYR A 105 -22.92 7.24 -12.06
C TYR A 105 -21.45 7.11 -12.49
N LEU A 106 -21.19 7.10 -13.80
CA LEU A 106 -19.83 7.11 -14.34
C LEU A 106 -19.10 8.41 -13.96
N MET A 107 -19.73 9.57 -14.14
CA MET A 107 -19.16 10.85 -13.73
C MET A 107 -18.92 10.91 -12.22
N THR A 108 -19.81 10.31 -11.41
CA THR A 108 -19.59 10.19 -9.97
C THR A 108 -18.37 9.32 -9.65
N ALA A 109 -18.19 8.18 -10.32
CA ALA A 109 -17.02 7.33 -10.17
C ALA A 109 -15.72 8.05 -10.60
N ILE A 110 -15.77 8.81 -11.71
CA ILE A 110 -14.66 9.65 -12.20
C ILE A 110 -14.28 10.71 -11.15
N ILE A 111 -15.26 11.37 -10.53
CA ILE A 111 -15.03 12.34 -9.44
C ILE A 111 -14.36 11.63 -8.25
N LEU A 112 -14.84 10.46 -7.83
CA LEU A 112 -14.24 9.70 -6.73
C LEU A 112 -12.78 9.30 -7.02
N CYS A 113 -12.49 8.81 -8.23
CA CYS A 113 -11.12 8.50 -8.65
C CYS A 113 -10.22 9.74 -8.67
N THR A 114 -10.78 10.90 -9.03
CA THR A 114 -10.08 12.18 -9.03
C THR A 114 -9.77 12.64 -7.61
N ILE A 115 -10.75 12.57 -6.69
CA ILE A 115 -10.56 12.89 -5.28
C ILE A 115 -9.50 11.95 -4.67
N ASN A 116 -9.52 10.65 -5.00
CA ASN A 116 -8.49 9.71 -4.56
C ASN A 116 -7.08 10.17 -4.98
N THR A 117 -6.93 10.59 -6.24
CA THR A 117 -5.66 11.05 -6.79
C THR A 117 -5.18 12.32 -6.06
N LEU A 118 -6.07 13.28 -5.82
CA LEU A 118 -5.77 14.50 -5.08
C LEU A 118 -5.41 14.22 -3.61
N LEU A 119 -6.18 13.37 -2.91
CA LEU A 119 -5.88 13.00 -1.53
C LEU A 119 -4.55 12.26 -1.42
N ASN A 120 -4.22 11.37 -2.35
CA ASN A 120 -2.92 10.71 -2.35
C ASN A 120 -1.77 11.70 -2.59
N ALA A 121 -1.94 12.63 -3.52
CA ALA A 121 -0.90 13.58 -3.93
C ALA A 121 -0.68 14.74 -2.95
N PHE A 122 -1.72 15.18 -2.24
CA PHE A 122 -1.68 16.38 -1.37
C PHE A 122 -1.89 16.10 0.11
N TYR A 123 -2.68 15.08 0.48
CA TYR A 123 -3.00 14.78 1.88
C TYR A 123 -2.14 13.65 2.45
N ALA A 124 -1.98 12.56 1.70
CA ALA A 124 -1.24 11.39 2.18
C ALA A 124 0.28 11.60 2.13
N THR A 125 0.78 12.31 1.11
CA THR A 125 2.17 12.75 1.01
C THR A 125 2.50 13.81 2.06
N SER A 126 3.66 13.66 2.69
CA SER A 126 4.20 14.68 3.59
C SER A 126 5.30 15.47 2.91
N THR A 127 5.61 16.66 3.44
CA THR A 127 6.87 17.34 3.15
C THR A 127 8.02 16.80 3.99
N SER A 128 7.77 16.03 5.05
CA SER A 128 8.78 15.62 6.03
C SER A 128 9.41 14.30 5.62
N TYR A 129 10.75 14.26 5.55
CA TYR A 129 11.50 13.04 5.22
C TYR A 129 11.21 11.90 6.21
N GLU A 130 10.94 12.23 7.47
CA GLU A 130 10.66 11.26 8.53
C GLU A 130 9.42 10.40 8.23
N GLN A 131 8.47 10.94 7.46
CA GLN A 131 7.28 10.20 7.03
C GLN A 131 7.58 9.16 5.94
N PHE A 132 8.65 9.33 5.17
CA PHE A 132 9.06 8.42 4.09
C PHE A 132 10.12 7.40 4.50
N GLN A 133 10.48 7.34 5.79
CA GLN A 133 11.46 6.36 6.28
C GLN A 133 11.05 4.89 6.03
N PHE A 134 9.78 4.61 5.75
CA PHE A 134 9.34 3.28 5.32
C PHE A 134 9.95 2.86 3.97
N LEU A 135 10.43 3.80 3.15
CA LEU A 135 11.12 3.52 1.88
C LEU A 135 12.53 2.94 2.08
N LEU A 136 13.18 3.21 3.22
CA LEU A 136 14.54 2.76 3.49
C LEU A 136 14.69 1.22 3.45
N PRO A 137 13.89 0.42 4.19
CA PRO A 137 13.96 -1.04 4.11
C PRO A 137 13.47 -1.59 2.76
N ILE A 138 12.77 -0.79 1.94
CA ILE A 138 12.36 -1.19 0.60
C ILE A 138 13.55 -1.19 -0.36
N GLN A 139 14.40 -0.18 -0.24
CA GLN A 139 15.46 0.06 -1.22
C GLN A 139 16.78 -0.55 -0.78
N TYR A 140 17.16 -0.34 0.48
CA TYR A 140 18.53 -0.56 0.91
C TYR A 140 18.69 -1.82 1.75
N VAL A 141 19.58 -2.72 1.33
CA VAL A 141 19.91 -3.96 2.06
C VAL A 141 20.39 -3.65 3.47
N LYS A 142 21.22 -2.60 3.63
CA LYS A 142 21.77 -2.19 4.94
C LYS A 142 20.70 -1.87 6.01
N TRP A 143 19.50 -1.47 5.58
CA TRP A 143 18.38 -1.15 6.48
C TRP A 143 17.42 -2.32 6.69
N ARG A 144 17.58 -3.38 5.89
CA ARG A 144 16.87 -4.65 6.02
C ARG A 144 17.66 -5.50 7.00
N ASN A 145 17.27 -5.48 8.27
CA ASN A 145 17.86 -6.35 9.30
C ASN A 145 17.48 -7.84 9.08
N MET A 146 17.84 -8.42 7.94
CA MET A 146 17.47 -9.76 7.48
C MET A 146 18.73 -10.57 7.14
N ASN A 147 18.62 -11.89 7.11
CA ASN A 147 19.69 -12.73 6.59
C ASN A 147 19.78 -12.59 5.06
N GLU A 148 20.89 -13.04 4.48
CA GLU A 148 21.15 -12.87 3.04
C GLU A 148 20.09 -13.55 2.16
N GLN A 149 19.64 -14.75 2.54
CA GLN A 149 18.65 -15.51 1.78
C GLN A 149 17.28 -14.81 1.76
N ASP A 150 16.76 -14.39 2.92
CA ASP A 150 15.51 -13.65 3.05
C ASP A 150 15.60 -12.29 2.35
N SER A 151 16.79 -11.65 2.37
CA SER A 151 17.02 -10.38 1.67
C SER A 151 16.98 -10.54 0.15
N LYS A 152 17.64 -11.57 -0.41
CA LYS A 152 17.58 -11.88 -1.86
C LYS A 152 16.16 -12.22 -2.30
N HIS A 153 15.46 -13.04 -1.51
CA HIS A 153 14.07 -13.39 -1.81
C HIS A 153 13.16 -12.17 -1.76
N TYR A 154 13.38 -11.25 -0.81
CA TYR A 154 12.67 -9.99 -0.71
C TYR A 154 12.89 -9.10 -1.94
N GLU A 155 14.12 -8.96 -2.44
CA GLU A 155 14.41 -8.17 -3.64
C GLU A 155 13.67 -8.70 -4.85
N TRP A 156 13.69 -10.02 -5.02
CA TRP A 156 12.97 -10.67 -6.10
C TRP A 156 11.46 -10.38 -6.04
N ILE A 157 10.83 -10.50 -4.87
CA ILE A 157 9.42 -10.17 -4.68
C ILE A 157 9.12 -8.69 -4.92
N ARG A 158 9.99 -7.79 -4.43
CA ARG A 158 9.86 -6.34 -4.60
C ARG A 158 9.89 -5.97 -6.09
N ASP A 159 10.89 -6.44 -6.81
CA ASP A 159 11.10 -6.09 -8.22
C ASP A 159 9.98 -6.66 -9.08
N TRP A 160 9.54 -7.90 -8.79
CA TRP A 160 8.39 -8.52 -9.44
C TRP A 160 7.09 -7.76 -9.16
N SER A 161 6.84 -7.35 -7.90
CA SER A 161 5.65 -6.57 -7.53
C SER A 161 5.61 -5.22 -8.24
N PHE A 162 6.74 -4.50 -8.28
CA PHE A 162 6.81 -3.23 -9.01
C PHE A 162 6.67 -3.41 -10.52
N PHE A 163 7.25 -4.47 -11.09
CA PHE A 163 7.07 -4.80 -12.50
C PHE A 163 5.59 -5.03 -12.84
N ILE A 164 4.88 -5.84 -12.05
CA ILE A 164 3.44 -6.09 -12.23
C ILE A 164 2.63 -4.82 -12.11
N ALA A 165 2.91 -4.00 -11.09
CA ALA A 165 2.20 -2.74 -10.90
C ALA A 165 2.35 -1.82 -12.12
N ARG A 166 3.57 -1.69 -12.64
CA ARG A 166 3.86 -0.89 -13.85
C ARG A 166 3.14 -1.45 -15.07
N TYR A 167 3.18 -2.76 -15.25
CA TYR A 167 2.51 -3.43 -16.34
C TYR A 167 0.99 -3.23 -16.28
N LEU A 168 0.36 -3.41 -15.11
CA LEU A 168 -1.07 -3.19 -14.91
C LEU A 168 -1.47 -1.74 -15.23
N ILE A 169 -0.70 -0.77 -14.75
CA ILE A 169 -0.96 0.65 -14.97
C ILE A 169 -0.88 1.00 -16.45
N PHE A 170 0.16 0.51 -17.13
CA PHE A 170 0.32 0.71 -18.55
C PHE A 170 -0.80 0.03 -19.34
N SER A 171 -1.08 -1.24 -19.07
CA SER A 171 -2.11 -2.01 -19.77
C SER A 171 -3.50 -1.40 -19.62
N ILE A 172 -3.90 -1.01 -18.40
CA ILE A 172 -5.21 -0.36 -18.16
C ILE A 172 -5.28 1.00 -18.86
N GLY A 173 -4.22 1.82 -18.77
CA GLY A 173 -4.16 3.13 -19.44
C GLY A 173 -4.25 3.02 -20.97
N GLN A 174 -3.60 2.02 -21.56
CA GLN A 174 -3.66 1.75 -23.00
C GLN A 174 -5.02 1.20 -23.43
N LEU A 175 -5.60 0.27 -22.69
CA LEU A 175 -6.95 -0.24 -22.97
C LEU A 175 -7.99 0.87 -22.93
N PHE A 176 -7.88 1.77 -21.96
CA PHE A 176 -8.74 2.95 -21.87
C PHE A 176 -8.58 3.88 -23.08
N LEU A 177 -7.34 4.14 -23.52
CA LEU A 177 -7.07 4.92 -24.73
C LEU A 177 -7.69 4.28 -25.98
N ILE A 178 -7.46 2.97 -26.17
CA ILE A 178 -8.01 2.23 -27.32
C ILE A 178 -9.53 2.30 -27.32
N ALA A 179 -10.17 2.10 -26.16
CA ALA A 179 -11.62 2.22 -26.03
C ALA A 179 -12.11 3.62 -26.42
N MET A 180 -11.44 4.68 -25.97
CA MET A 180 -11.78 6.06 -26.35
C MET A 180 -11.62 6.30 -27.86
N ILE A 181 -10.54 5.84 -28.48
CA ILE A 181 -10.32 5.96 -29.93
C ILE A 181 -11.43 5.24 -30.70
N MET A 182 -11.80 4.03 -30.28
CA MET A 182 -12.90 3.28 -30.89
C MET A 182 -14.23 4.04 -30.80
N ILE A 183 -14.52 4.69 -29.67
CA ILE A 183 -15.73 5.51 -29.50
C ILE A 183 -15.67 6.75 -30.40
N ILE A 184 -14.52 7.42 -30.50
CA ILE A 184 -14.30 8.56 -31.39
C ILE A 184 -14.61 8.17 -32.85
N ILE A 185 -14.08 7.01 -33.30
CA ILE A 185 -14.33 6.41 -34.62
C ILE A 185 -15.81 6.11 -34.82
N LEU A 186 -16.40 5.34 -33.92
CA LEU A 186 -17.77 4.86 -34.05
C LEU A 186 -18.79 6.01 -34.08
N LYS A 187 -18.56 7.06 -33.26
CA LYS A 187 -19.45 8.22 -33.17
C LYS A 187 -19.02 9.39 -34.07
N SER A 188 -17.96 9.23 -34.85
CA SER A 188 -17.42 10.28 -35.74
C SER A 188 -17.20 11.64 -35.05
N LEU A 189 -16.69 11.64 -33.81
CA LEU A 189 -16.65 12.84 -32.96
C LEU A 189 -15.79 13.98 -33.52
N TRP A 190 -14.80 13.67 -34.36
CA TRP A 190 -13.99 14.69 -35.05
C TRP A 190 -14.81 15.62 -35.95
N ARG A 191 -16.01 15.17 -36.39
CA ARG A 191 -16.91 15.99 -37.22
C ARG A 191 -17.57 17.11 -36.42
N ILE A 192 -17.70 16.96 -35.09
CA ILE A 192 -18.18 18.02 -34.21
C ILE A 192 -17.05 19.04 -34.04
N SER A 193 -15.90 18.58 -33.52
CA SER A 193 -14.70 19.39 -33.44
C SER A 193 -13.46 18.53 -33.26
N LEU A 194 -12.54 18.57 -34.23
CA LEU A 194 -11.26 17.86 -34.15
C LEU A 194 -10.42 18.35 -32.95
N PHE A 195 -10.39 19.66 -32.72
CA PHE A 195 -9.62 20.26 -31.63
C PHE A 195 -10.09 19.75 -30.27
N TRP A 196 -11.39 19.83 -29.97
CA TRP A 196 -11.92 19.36 -28.68
C TRP A 196 -11.83 17.85 -28.51
N THR A 197 -11.94 17.08 -29.60
CA THR A 197 -11.73 15.62 -29.58
C THR A 197 -10.31 15.27 -29.15
N LEU A 198 -9.30 15.91 -29.75
CA LEU A 198 -7.89 15.70 -29.39
C LEU A 198 -7.60 16.17 -27.97
N PHE A 199 -8.15 17.33 -27.58
CA PHE A 199 -8.02 17.88 -26.23
C PHE A 199 -8.49 16.88 -25.17
N TRP A 200 -9.73 16.39 -25.27
CA TRP A 200 -10.28 15.44 -24.30
C TRP A 200 -9.58 14.09 -24.33
N LEU A 201 -9.17 13.61 -25.51
CA LEU A 201 -8.37 12.39 -25.61
C LEU A 201 -7.07 12.50 -24.82
N CYS A 202 -6.35 13.62 -24.96
CA CYS A 202 -5.11 13.87 -24.20
C CYS A 202 -5.36 13.98 -22.69
N ILE A 203 -6.36 14.78 -22.28
CA ILE A 203 -6.69 14.98 -20.85
C ILE A 203 -7.07 13.65 -20.19
N MET A 204 -7.98 12.90 -20.80
CA MET A 204 -8.48 11.64 -20.24
C MET A 204 -7.40 10.55 -20.24
N HIS A 205 -6.51 10.53 -21.25
CA HIS A 205 -5.37 9.61 -21.27
C HIS A 205 -4.39 9.88 -20.13
N ILE A 206 -3.95 11.14 -19.96
CA ILE A 206 -3.03 11.50 -18.86
C ILE A 206 -3.69 11.26 -17.50
N TRP A 207 -4.97 11.64 -17.35
CA TRP A 207 -5.74 11.42 -16.13
C TRP A 207 -5.84 9.93 -15.76
N SER A 208 -6.09 9.05 -16.74
CA SER A 208 -6.18 7.60 -16.51
C SER A 208 -4.89 7.01 -15.93
N TYR A 209 -3.72 7.47 -16.40
CA TYR A 209 -2.43 7.06 -15.85
C TYR A 209 -2.26 7.50 -14.39
N HIS A 210 -2.66 8.72 -14.06
CA HIS A 210 -2.56 9.23 -12.69
C HIS A 210 -3.45 8.45 -11.72
N ILE A 211 -4.65 8.08 -12.13
CA ILE A 211 -5.54 7.23 -11.32
C ILE A 211 -4.96 5.85 -11.12
N CYS A 212 -4.49 5.23 -12.19
CA CYS A 212 -3.87 3.91 -12.11
C CYS A 212 -2.64 3.95 -11.18
N SER A 213 -1.84 5.02 -11.23
CA SER A 213 -0.76 5.26 -10.27
C SER A 213 -1.28 5.35 -8.83
N GLY A 214 -2.30 6.17 -8.56
CA GLY A 214 -2.88 6.32 -7.23
C GLY A 214 -3.39 5.00 -6.63
N PHE A 215 -4.03 4.14 -7.42
CA PHE A 215 -4.56 2.87 -6.91
C PHE A 215 -3.50 1.76 -6.81
N TYR A 216 -2.69 1.55 -7.85
CA TYR A 216 -1.87 0.34 -7.94
C TYR A 216 -0.44 0.56 -7.43
N HIS A 217 0.15 1.72 -7.68
CA HIS A 217 1.54 1.96 -7.32
C HIS A 217 1.73 2.11 -5.82
N ILE A 218 0.89 2.93 -5.17
CA ILE A 218 0.96 3.12 -3.71
C ILE A 218 0.62 1.81 -2.99
N ALA A 219 -0.39 1.08 -3.47
CA ALA A 219 -0.73 -0.23 -2.92
C ALA A 219 0.44 -1.23 -3.02
N SER A 220 1.23 -1.18 -4.10
CA SER A 220 2.43 -2.03 -4.24
C SER A 220 3.50 -1.69 -3.22
N PHE A 221 3.74 -0.40 -2.92
CA PHE A 221 4.64 0.00 -1.84
C PHE A 221 4.17 -0.50 -0.48
N ILE A 222 2.87 -0.36 -0.19
CA ILE A 222 2.28 -0.87 1.05
C ILE A 222 2.44 -2.39 1.13
N PHE A 223 2.16 -3.11 0.04
CA PHE A 223 2.32 -4.57 -0.02
C PHE A 223 3.76 -5.02 0.24
N ILE A 224 4.74 -4.39 -0.41
CA ILE A 224 6.15 -4.70 -0.21
C ILE A 224 6.54 -4.47 1.25
N MET A 225 6.07 -3.36 1.84
CA MET A 225 6.34 -3.09 3.25
C MET A 225 5.68 -4.11 4.19
N GLN A 226 4.45 -4.53 3.88
CA GLN A 226 3.77 -5.60 4.61
C GLN A 226 4.54 -6.92 4.51
N TYR A 227 5.07 -7.23 3.32
CA TYR A 227 5.84 -8.44 3.08
C TYR A 227 7.16 -8.44 3.85
N TYR A 228 7.89 -7.31 3.86
CA TYR A 228 9.08 -7.10 4.69
C TYR A 228 8.79 -7.36 6.18
N LEU A 229 7.75 -6.73 6.73
CA LEU A 229 7.38 -6.91 8.14
C LEU A 229 6.98 -8.35 8.45
N ASN A 230 6.29 -9.01 7.52
CA ASN A 230 5.94 -10.43 7.65
C ASN A 230 7.19 -11.32 7.70
N LEU A 231 8.19 -11.10 6.83
CA LEU A 231 9.46 -11.85 6.89
C LEU A 231 10.19 -11.64 8.21
N ARG A 232 10.25 -10.40 8.69
CA ARG A 232 10.85 -10.06 9.99
C ARG A 232 10.15 -10.76 11.15
N GLN A 233 8.81 -10.77 11.16
CA GLN A 233 8.02 -11.51 12.16
C GLN A 233 8.28 -13.01 12.08
N GLN A 234 8.33 -13.60 10.88
CA GLN A 234 8.57 -15.04 10.70
C GLN A 234 9.97 -15.45 11.13
N SER A 235 10.99 -14.67 10.78
CA SER A 235 12.38 -14.90 11.19
C SER A 235 12.50 -14.85 12.72
N PHE A 236 11.87 -13.88 13.36
CA PHE A 236 11.82 -13.78 14.81
C PHE A 236 11.06 -14.94 15.46
N LEU A 237 9.93 -15.36 14.89
CA LEU A 237 9.15 -16.51 15.36
C LEU A 237 9.96 -17.81 15.28
N LYS A 238 10.66 -18.05 14.17
CA LYS A 238 11.58 -19.19 14.02
C LYS A 238 12.69 -19.16 15.06
N SER A 239 13.27 -17.97 15.34
CA SER A 239 14.30 -17.81 16.36
C SER A 239 13.78 -18.16 17.76
N ILE A 240 12.59 -17.68 18.13
CA ILE A 240 11.98 -18.01 19.42
C ILE A 240 11.68 -19.50 19.52
N GLN A 241 11.09 -20.09 18.48
CA GLN A 241 10.72 -21.50 18.47
C GLN A 241 11.96 -22.38 18.65
N LYS A 242 13.01 -22.16 17.87
CA LYS A 242 14.28 -22.90 18.00
C LYS A 242 14.85 -22.80 19.42
N SER A 243 14.78 -21.62 20.02
CA SER A 243 15.26 -21.43 21.39
C SER A 243 14.38 -22.11 22.43
N TYR A 244 13.06 -22.12 22.24
CA TYR A 244 12.12 -22.87 23.07
C TYR A 244 12.38 -24.37 23.00
N ASP A 245 12.57 -24.91 21.79
CA ASP A 245 12.84 -26.34 21.58
C ASP A 245 14.17 -26.76 22.23
N CYS A 246 15.22 -25.92 22.11
CA CYS A 246 16.47 -26.14 22.84
C CYS A 246 16.22 -26.23 24.36
N LEU A 247 15.39 -25.34 24.92
CA LEU A 247 15.11 -25.35 26.36
C LEU A 247 14.37 -26.58 26.82
N LEU A 248 13.40 -27.04 26.04
CA LEU A 248 12.70 -28.29 26.33
C LEU A 248 13.66 -29.48 26.32
N MET A 249 14.57 -29.54 25.34
CA MET A 249 15.60 -30.59 25.33
C MET A 249 16.53 -30.51 26.54
N TYR A 250 16.94 -29.30 26.95
CA TYR A 250 17.77 -29.11 28.14
C TYR A 250 17.02 -29.43 29.44
N GLY A 251 15.73 -29.08 29.57
CA GLY A 251 14.89 -29.43 30.70
C GLY A 251 14.77 -30.95 30.88
N ASN A 252 14.56 -31.67 29.77
CA ASN A 252 14.51 -33.14 29.76
C ASN A 252 15.87 -33.77 30.07
N HIS A 253 16.99 -33.21 29.60
CA HIS A 253 18.33 -33.71 29.92
C HIS A 253 18.78 -33.43 31.36
N ASN A 254 18.39 -32.29 31.94
CA ASN A 254 18.75 -31.93 33.31
C ASN A 254 18.01 -32.78 34.35
N ARG A 255 16.82 -33.34 34.03
CA ARG A 255 16.19 -34.39 34.85
C ARG A 255 17.05 -35.66 34.97
N LEU A 256 18.02 -35.85 34.08
CA LEU A 256 18.90 -37.03 34.05
C LEU A 256 20.31 -36.79 34.61
N LYS A 257 20.75 -35.54 34.85
CA LYS A 257 22.08 -35.22 35.41
C LYS A 257 22.03 -34.04 36.38
N GLU A 258 22.03 -34.37 37.67
CA GLU A 258 21.79 -33.45 38.80
C GLU A 258 22.96 -32.51 39.16
N LYS A 259 24.10 -32.53 38.47
CA LYS A 259 25.31 -31.80 38.90
C LYS A 259 25.76 -30.73 37.92
N ARG A 260 25.29 -29.48 38.17
CA ARG A 260 25.95 -28.15 38.01
C ARG A 260 24.96 -27.07 37.51
N PRO A 261 24.25 -26.36 38.42
CA PRO A 261 23.26 -25.33 38.06
C PRO A 261 23.81 -23.90 37.88
N THR A 262 25.00 -23.58 38.39
CA THR A 262 25.37 -22.20 38.75
C THR A 262 25.82 -21.29 37.60
N THR A 263 26.40 -21.80 36.52
CA THR A 263 26.83 -20.96 35.36
C THR A 263 25.78 -20.82 34.25
N ARG A 264 24.65 -21.55 34.32
CA ARG A 264 23.66 -21.63 33.23
C ARG A 264 22.50 -20.65 33.34
N ILE A 265 22.15 -20.28 34.56
CA ILE A 265 21.09 -19.31 34.90
C ILE A 265 21.35 -17.90 34.30
N PRO A 266 22.56 -17.33 34.34
CA PRO A 266 22.83 -16.01 33.78
C PRO A 266 22.69 -15.99 32.25
N MET A 267 23.11 -17.07 31.58
CA MET A 267 23.02 -17.20 30.12
C MET A 267 21.57 -17.20 29.65
N PHE A 268 20.70 -17.90 30.38
CA PHE A 268 19.26 -17.95 30.10
C PHE A 268 18.57 -16.59 30.31
N LYS A 269 18.88 -15.91 31.42
CA LYS A 269 18.36 -14.57 31.71
C LYS A 269 18.78 -13.56 30.64
N ASN A 270 20.05 -13.58 30.22
CA ASN A 270 20.55 -12.70 29.16
C ASN A 270 19.88 -12.99 27.80
N PHE A 271 19.62 -14.27 27.50
CA PHE A 271 18.90 -14.66 26.30
C PHE A 271 17.47 -14.10 26.29
N LEU A 272 16.73 -14.25 27.40
CA LEU A 272 15.38 -13.72 27.56
C LEU A 272 15.31 -12.20 27.41
N ILE A 273 16.24 -11.48 28.04
CA ILE A 273 16.36 -10.02 27.91
C ILE A 273 16.61 -9.65 26.45
N LYS A 274 17.49 -10.37 25.75
CA LYS A 274 17.78 -10.16 24.33
C LYS A 274 16.52 -10.35 23.46
N GLN A 275 15.78 -11.44 23.66
CA GLN A 275 14.54 -11.71 22.91
C GLN A 275 13.47 -10.66 23.17
N HIS A 276 13.32 -10.20 24.42
CA HIS A 276 12.39 -9.13 24.74
C HIS A 276 12.73 -7.83 24.01
N ARG A 277 14.00 -7.41 24.05
CA ARG A 277 14.45 -6.20 23.34
C ARG A 277 14.22 -6.30 21.84
N LEU A 278 14.45 -7.48 21.24
CA LEU A 278 14.19 -7.71 19.81
C LEU A 278 12.69 -7.63 19.49
N PHE A 279 11.84 -8.21 20.33
CA PHE A 279 10.39 -8.11 20.21
C PHE A 279 9.89 -6.67 20.29
N GLU A 280 10.36 -5.90 21.28
CA GLU A 280 10.00 -4.49 21.45
C GLU A 280 10.42 -3.65 20.23
N ARG A 281 11.63 -3.88 19.70
CA ARG A 281 12.08 -3.23 18.46
C ARG A 281 11.18 -3.57 17.28
N LEU A 282 10.80 -4.84 17.12
CA LEU A 282 9.91 -5.26 16.04
C LEU A 282 8.52 -4.64 16.17
N GLN A 283 7.95 -4.59 17.38
CA GLN A 283 6.65 -3.94 17.60
C GLN A 283 6.71 -2.44 17.33
N LYS A 284 7.76 -1.77 17.79
CA LYS A 284 7.99 -0.35 17.49
C LYS A 284 8.15 -0.11 15.99
N GLU A 285 8.89 -0.97 15.29
CA GLU A 285 9.05 -0.90 13.84
C GLU A 285 7.69 -1.05 13.12
N ILE A 286 6.83 -1.98 13.56
CA ILE A 286 5.47 -2.13 13.00
C ILE A 286 4.61 -0.89 13.28
N ASP A 287 4.63 -0.36 14.51
CA ASP A 287 3.82 0.80 14.91
C ASP A 287 4.27 2.08 14.18
N ASP A 288 5.59 2.32 14.08
CA ASP A 288 6.16 3.46 13.35
C ASP A 288 5.76 3.42 11.87
N ASN A 289 5.82 2.24 11.23
CA ASN A 289 5.40 2.08 9.84
C ASN A 289 3.88 2.16 9.67
N SER A 290 3.11 1.64 10.63
CA SER A 290 1.65 1.77 10.67
C SER A 290 1.23 3.23 10.72
N LYS A 291 1.85 4.03 11.60
CA LYS A 291 1.59 5.46 11.74
C LYS A 291 1.89 6.22 10.44
N ARG A 292 3.04 5.96 9.81
CA ARG A 292 3.46 6.61 8.55
C ARG A 292 2.57 6.26 7.37
N LEU A 293 2.20 4.98 7.25
CA LEU A 293 1.38 4.49 6.15
C LEU A 293 -0.13 4.67 6.37
N SER A 294 -0.57 5.02 7.60
CA SER A 294 -1.98 5.13 7.96
C SER A 294 -2.79 6.02 7.02
N ARG A 295 -2.21 7.15 6.57
CA ARG A 295 -2.87 8.08 5.63
C ARG A 295 -3.06 7.45 4.26
N PHE A 296 -1.99 6.88 3.68
CA PHE A 296 -2.07 6.19 2.38
C PHE A 296 -3.05 5.02 2.41
N ILE A 297 -2.96 4.19 3.45
CA ILE A 297 -3.84 3.05 3.63
C ILE A 297 -5.29 3.51 3.74
N SER A 298 -5.58 4.56 4.50
CA SER A 298 -6.95 5.05 4.68
C SER A 298 -7.54 5.62 3.39
N VAL A 299 -6.76 6.41 2.65
CA VAL A 299 -7.20 6.97 1.36
C VAL A 299 -7.50 5.85 0.36
N ILE A 300 -6.56 4.92 0.15
CA ILE A 300 -6.74 3.81 -0.79
C ILE A 300 -7.90 2.92 -0.37
N PHE A 301 -8.01 2.61 0.92
CA PHE A 301 -9.05 1.74 1.45
C PHE A 301 -10.44 2.36 1.22
N THR A 302 -10.67 3.58 1.69
CA THR A 302 -11.98 4.26 1.54
C THR A 302 -12.33 4.49 0.08
N MET A 303 -11.38 4.95 -0.74
CA MET A 303 -11.64 5.25 -2.15
C MET A 303 -11.83 3.99 -3.00
N SER A 304 -11.07 2.92 -2.75
CA SER A 304 -11.27 1.66 -3.46
C SER A 304 -12.65 1.08 -3.15
N THR A 305 -13.07 1.10 -1.87
CA THR A 305 -14.43 0.65 -1.50
C THR A 305 -15.51 1.47 -2.18
N ALA A 306 -15.38 2.80 -2.21
CA ALA A 306 -16.35 3.68 -2.88
C ALA A 306 -16.39 3.41 -4.40
N VAL A 307 -15.23 3.37 -5.07
CA VAL A 307 -15.16 3.13 -6.52
C VAL A 307 -15.67 1.74 -6.89
N ILE A 308 -15.32 0.68 -6.13
CA ILE A 308 -15.87 -0.66 -6.36
C ILE A 308 -17.40 -0.64 -6.29
N THR A 309 -17.98 0.07 -5.31
CA THR A 309 -19.44 0.18 -5.18
C THR A 309 -20.07 0.80 -6.43
N TYR A 310 -19.53 1.91 -6.94
CA TYR A 310 -20.07 2.54 -8.14
C TYR A 310 -19.81 1.73 -9.42
N VAL A 311 -18.64 1.11 -9.56
CA VAL A 311 -18.33 0.28 -10.74
C VAL A 311 -19.19 -0.97 -10.76
N SER A 312 -19.42 -1.61 -9.61
CA SER A 312 -20.36 -2.74 -9.52
C SER A 312 -21.79 -2.31 -9.88
N TYR A 313 -22.20 -1.08 -9.54
CA TYR A 313 -23.50 -0.55 -9.95
C TYR A 313 -23.59 -0.40 -11.48
N LEU A 314 -22.57 0.22 -12.09
CA LEU A 314 -22.48 0.34 -13.54
C LEU A 314 -22.48 -1.01 -14.26
N LEU A 315 -21.89 -2.04 -13.65
CA LEU A 315 -21.80 -3.39 -14.22
C LEU A 315 -23.11 -4.17 -14.19
N PHE A 316 -23.87 -4.07 -13.10
CA PHE A 316 -25.02 -4.94 -12.86
C PHE A 316 -26.38 -4.26 -13.03
N MET A 317 -26.47 -2.95 -12.81
CA MET A 317 -27.75 -2.23 -12.77
C MET A 317 -28.03 -1.39 -14.00
N ILE A 318 -27.04 -1.14 -14.85
CA ILE A 318 -27.21 -0.29 -16.03
C ILE A 318 -26.87 -1.11 -17.28
N PRO A 319 -27.74 -1.11 -18.32
CA PRO A 319 -27.37 -1.70 -19.60
C PRO A 319 -26.20 -0.92 -20.20
N GLN A 320 -25.13 -1.62 -20.55
CA GLN A 320 -23.92 -1.03 -21.10
C GLN A 320 -23.54 -1.72 -22.39
N THR A 321 -22.84 -1.00 -23.28
CA THR A 321 -22.24 -1.66 -24.45
C THR A 321 -21.14 -2.61 -24.00
N PHE A 322 -20.87 -3.64 -24.80
CA PHE A 322 -19.86 -4.65 -24.51
C PHE A 322 -18.47 -4.04 -24.18
N VAL A 323 -18.11 -2.93 -24.85
CA VAL A 323 -16.84 -2.22 -24.62
C VAL A 323 -16.77 -1.67 -23.18
N TYR A 324 -17.83 -1.01 -22.71
CA TYR A 324 -17.86 -0.46 -21.35
C TYR A 324 -17.96 -1.56 -20.29
N GLN A 325 -18.76 -2.59 -20.54
CA GLN A 325 -18.88 -3.73 -19.62
C GLN A 325 -17.53 -4.41 -19.41
N PHE A 326 -16.77 -4.65 -20.48
CA PHE A 326 -15.42 -5.22 -20.39
C PHE A 326 -14.47 -4.29 -19.60
N LEU A 327 -14.50 -2.99 -19.87
CA LEU A 327 -13.64 -2.01 -19.19
C LEU A 327 -13.95 -1.92 -17.69
N TYR A 328 -15.24 -1.88 -17.33
CA TYR A 328 -15.68 -1.85 -15.94
C TYR A 328 -15.36 -3.16 -15.20
N MET A 329 -15.48 -4.32 -15.87
CA MET A 329 -15.13 -5.60 -15.27
C MET A 329 -13.63 -5.68 -14.95
N MET A 330 -12.78 -5.26 -15.89
CA MET A 330 -11.33 -5.21 -15.68
C MET A 330 -10.95 -4.25 -14.55
N ALA A 331 -11.57 -3.06 -14.51
CA ALA A 331 -11.34 -2.09 -13.44
C ALA A 331 -11.80 -2.64 -12.07
N ALA A 332 -12.98 -3.26 -11.99
CA ALA A 332 -13.50 -3.86 -10.78
C ALA A 332 -12.58 -4.98 -10.25
N LEU A 333 -12.16 -5.90 -11.13
CA LEU A 333 -11.27 -7.00 -10.76
C LEU A 333 -9.92 -6.47 -10.23
N ALA A 334 -9.35 -5.47 -10.90
CA ALA A 334 -8.08 -4.88 -10.48
C ALA A 334 -8.20 -4.17 -9.12
N LEU A 335 -9.28 -3.42 -8.88
CA LEU A 335 -9.55 -2.76 -7.60
C LEU A 335 -9.80 -3.77 -6.47
N ILE A 336 -10.61 -4.80 -6.72
CA ILE A 336 -10.89 -5.87 -5.74
C ILE A 336 -9.61 -6.63 -5.40
N ALA A 337 -8.79 -6.98 -6.40
CA ALA A 337 -7.51 -7.65 -6.17
C ALA A 337 -6.57 -6.80 -5.30
N THR A 338 -6.46 -5.50 -5.61
CA THR A 338 -5.62 -4.54 -4.86
C THR A 338 -6.10 -4.38 -3.42
N LEU A 339 -7.41 -4.20 -3.21
CA LEU A 339 -8.00 -4.08 -1.88
C LEU A 339 -7.84 -5.37 -1.07
N SER A 340 -8.05 -6.52 -1.70
CA SER A 340 -7.87 -7.85 -1.09
C SER A 340 -6.43 -8.05 -0.62
N GLN A 341 -5.46 -7.75 -1.49
CA GLN A 341 -4.03 -7.86 -1.17
C GLN A 341 -3.65 -6.98 0.03
N LEU A 342 -4.14 -5.74 0.06
CA LEU A 342 -3.91 -4.81 1.17
C LEU A 342 -4.49 -5.35 2.49
N ILE A 343 -5.72 -5.85 2.49
CA ILE A 343 -6.39 -6.37 3.68
C ILE A 343 -5.73 -7.66 4.17
N ILE A 344 -5.42 -8.59 3.27
CA ILE A 344 -4.76 -9.86 3.59
C ILE A 344 -3.38 -9.60 4.21
N GLY A 345 -2.59 -8.68 3.63
CA GLY A 345 -1.29 -8.30 4.18
C GLY A 345 -1.38 -7.70 5.58
N CYS A 346 -2.32 -6.76 5.81
CA CYS A 346 -2.60 -6.21 7.13
C CYS A 346 -3.01 -7.30 8.15
N ALA A 347 -3.93 -8.18 7.76
CA ALA A 347 -4.43 -9.26 8.60
C ALA A 347 -3.32 -10.26 8.97
N LYS A 348 -2.44 -10.59 8.02
CA LYS A 348 -1.30 -11.50 8.25
C LYS A 348 -0.35 -10.97 9.32
N ILE A 349 -0.03 -9.67 9.28
CA ILE A 349 0.85 -9.02 10.28
C ILE A 349 0.22 -9.08 11.67
N ARG A 350 -1.07 -8.76 11.78
CA ARG A 350 -1.81 -8.86 13.04
C ARG A 350 -1.83 -10.30 13.58
N ASN A 351 -2.13 -11.27 12.71
CA ASN A 351 -2.18 -12.68 13.09
C ASN A 351 -0.82 -13.21 13.55
N ASN A 352 0.27 -12.83 12.87
CA ASN A 352 1.62 -13.16 13.29
C ASN A 352 1.98 -12.52 14.63
N ASN A 353 1.60 -11.26 14.86
CA ASN A 353 1.79 -10.60 16.15
C ASN A 353 1.05 -11.33 17.27
N GLN A 354 -0.19 -11.78 17.03
CA GLN A 354 -0.92 -12.60 18.00
C GLN A 354 -0.25 -13.95 18.26
N LYS A 355 0.23 -14.66 17.22
CA LYS A 355 0.98 -15.91 17.38
C LYS A 355 2.25 -15.70 18.21
N LEU A 356 2.96 -14.61 17.94
CA LEU A 356 4.20 -14.25 18.63
C LEU A 356 3.96 -13.95 20.12
N LEU A 357 2.89 -13.21 20.43
CA LEU A 357 2.47 -12.94 21.80
C LEU A 357 2.08 -14.22 22.54
N ARG A 358 1.36 -15.15 21.89
CA ARG A 358 1.01 -16.45 22.47
C ARG A 358 2.25 -17.29 22.77
N LEU A 359 3.20 -17.36 21.84
CA LEU A 359 4.46 -18.10 22.05
C LEU A 359 5.29 -17.49 23.18
N LYS A 360 5.39 -16.15 23.21
CA LYS A 360 6.08 -15.44 24.29
C LYS A 360 5.44 -15.70 25.66
N HIS A 361 4.11 -15.68 25.75
CA HIS A 361 3.41 -15.99 26.99
C HIS A 361 3.64 -17.44 27.44
N LYS A 362 3.51 -18.42 26.53
CA LYS A 362 3.83 -19.83 26.83
C LYS A 362 5.25 -20.00 27.36
N TYR A 363 6.21 -19.30 26.74
CA TYR A 363 7.60 -19.31 27.15
C TYR A 363 7.81 -18.72 28.55
N ILE A 364 7.17 -17.59 28.86
CA ILE A 364 7.24 -16.95 30.19
C ILE A 364 6.63 -17.83 31.27
N VAL A 365 5.46 -18.42 31.01
CA VAL A 365 4.80 -19.32 31.98
C VAL A 365 5.69 -20.54 32.26
N HIS A 366 6.23 -21.19 31.22
CA HIS A 366 7.12 -22.34 31.38
C HIS A 366 8.40 -21.97 32.16
N SER A 367 9.03 -20.84 31.82
CA SER A 367 10.25 -20.40 32.51
C SER A 367 9.99 -20.00 33.96
N SER A 368 8.82 -19.43 34.26
CA SER A 368 8.44 -19.06 35.64
C SER A 368 8.21 -20.29 36.54
N CYS A 369 7.67 -21.39 35.98
CA CYS A 369 7.47 -22.64 36.72
C CYS A 369 8.79 -23.37 37.01
N GLU A 370 9.70 -23.46 36.03
CA GLU A 370 10.96 -24.18 36.19
C GLU A 370 12.05 -23.38 36.90
N TYR A 371 12.02 -22.05 36.82
CA TYR A 371 13.11 -21.18 37.28
C TYR A 371 12.63 -20.09 38.25
N LYS A 372 11.76 -20.48 39.19
CA LYS A 372 11.05 -19.61 40.15
C LYS A 372 11.92 -18.60 40.91
N ASN A 373 13.24 -18.86 41.04
CA ASN A 373 14.20 -17.99 41.75
C ASN A 373 14.96 -16.98 40.86
N ASN A 374 14.76 -16.97 39.54
CA ASN A 374 15.66 -16.26 38.61
C ASN A 374 15.14 -14.90 38.10
N PHE A 375 13.83 -14.65 38.25
CA PHE A 375 13.20 -13.38 37.90
C PHE A 375 12.63 -12.73 39.15
N THR A 376 12.86 -11.42 39.32
CA THR A 376 12.13 -10.68 40.34
C THR A 376 10.65 -10.66 39.96
N ILE A 377 9.78 -10.81 40.96
CA ILE A 377 8.32 -10.78 40.81
C ILE A 377 7.87 -9.56 40.00
N GLN A 378 8.49 -8.39 40.23
CA GLN A 378 8.24 -7.15 39.47
C GLN A 378 8.53 -7.28 37.97
N GLN A 379 9.61 -7.96 37.57
CA GLN A 379 9.91 -8.17 36.15
C GLN A 379 8.85 -9.06 35.51
N LEU A 380 8.46 -10.14 36.16
CA LEU A 380 7.43 -11.06 35.68
C LEU A 380 6.09 -10.34 35.49
N PHE A 381 5.67 -9.54 36.47
CA PHE A 381 4.45 -8.74 36.37
C PHE A 381 4.51 -7.71 35.24
N LYS A 382 5.64 -7.03 35.05
CA LYS A 382 5.82 -6.09 33.92
C LYS A 382 5.73 -6.81 32.57
N PHE A 383 6.28 -8.02 32.48
CA PHE A 383 6.20 -8.86 31.29
C PHE A 383 4.78 -9.31 31.00
N ASP A 384 4.06 -9.79 32.01
CA ASP A 384 2.68 -10.25 31.87
C ASP A 384 1.73 -9.09 31.59
N SER A 385 1.88 -7.94 32.25
CA SER A 385 1.02 -6.78 31.98
C SER A 385 1.20 -6.31 30.53
N LEU A 386 2.44 -6.15 30.06
CA LEU A 386 2.73 -5.70 28.69
C LEU A 386 2.27 -6.74 27.64
N THR A 387 2.42 -8.03 27.94
CA THR A 387 1.97 -9.10 27.05
C THR A 387 0.45 -9.20 27.01
N ASN A 388 -0.24 -8.99 28.14
CA ASN A 388 -1.70 -8.98 28.22
C ASN A 388 -2.30 -7.74 27.54
N THR A 389 -1.70 -6.55 27.73
CA THR A 389 -2.10 -5.33 27.00
C THR A 389 -1.97 -5.52 25.48
N LEU A 390 -0.84 -6.03 25.00
CA LEU A 390 -0.63 -6.28 23.57
C LEU A 390 -1.49 -7.44 23.02
N ARG A 391 -1.86 -8.40 23.86
CA ARG A 391 -2.78 -9.49 23.49
C ARG A 391 -4.20 -8.97 23.29
N ASN A 392 -4.63 -8.03 24.13
CA ASN A 392 -5.95 -7.39 24.05
C ASN A 392 -6.01 -6.38 22.89
N GLN A 393 -4.90 -5.73 22.54
CA GLN A 393 -4.79 -4.82 21.40
C GLN A 393 -3.61 -5.21 20.49
N PRO A 394 -3.77 -6.25 19.64
CA PRO A 394 -2.70 -6.69 18.76
C PRO A 394 -2.32 -5.58 17.77
N LEU A 395 -1.04 -5.22 17.77
CA LEU A 395 -0.49 -4.23 16.85
C LEU A 395 -0.62 -4.72 15.40
N GLY A 396 -0.90 -3.76 14.51
CA GLY A 396 -1.11 -3.97 13.09
C GLY A 396 -1.25 -2.64 12.37
N PHE A 397 -1.53 -2.71 11.08
CA PHE A 397 -1.81 -1.51 10.28
C PHE A 397 -3.16 -0.91 10.67
N ARG A 398 -3.14 0.39 10.98
CA ARG A 398 -4.30 1.16 11.43
C ARG A 398 -4.70 2.18 10.38
N LEU A 399 -6.00 2.41 10.29
CA LEU A 399 -6.59 3.55 9.61
C LEU A 399 -6.38 4.83 10.43
N THR A 400 -6.60 5.99 9.82
CA THR A 400 -6.47 7.30 10.49
C THR A 400 -7.39 7.47 11.69
N ASN A 401 -8.52 6.76 11.71
CA ASN A 401 -9.44 6.71 12.85
C ASN A 401 -9.00 5.75 13.98
N GLY A 402 -7.81 5.14 13.87
CA GLY A 402 -7.28 4.19 14.85
C GLY A 402 -7.75 2.74 14.67
N THR A 403 -8.66 2.47 13.73
CA THR A 403 -9.19 1.11 13.49
C THR A 403 -8.10 0.22 12.88
N THR A 404 -7.84 -0.93 13.50
CA THR A 404 -6.89 -1.92 12.96
C THR A 404 -7.56 -2.73 11.85
N ILE A 405 -6.89 -2.87 10.71
CA ILE A 405 -7.41 -3.68 9.59
C ILE A 405 -7.27 -5.17 9.92
N THR A 406 -8.33 -5.94 9.71
CA THR A 406 -8.40 -7.37 10.03
C THR A 406 -8.95 -8.17 8.85
N SER A 407 -8.89 -9.51 8.91
CA SER A 407 -9.55 -10.35 7.89
C SER A 407 -11.06 -10.15 7.86
N TYR A 408 -11.68 -9.84 9.00
CA TYR A 408 -13.11 -9.56 9.10
C TYR A 408 -13.51 -8.29 8.32
N THR A 409 -12.59 -7.32 8.20
CA THR A 409 -12.80 -6.09 7.45
C THR A 409 -13.18 -6.37 5.99
N PHE A 410 -12.62 -7.42 5.37
CA PHE A 410 -13.00 -7.82 4.01
C PHE A 410 -14.45 -8.27 3.93
N ILE A 411 -14.88 -9.11 4.87
CA ILE A 411 -16.26 -9.62 4.95
C ILE A 411 -17.23 -8.46 5.15
N THR A 412 -16.91 -7.51 6.04
CA THR A 412 -17.73 -6.31 6.25
C THR A 412 -17.87 -5.47 4.98
N ILE A 413 -16.79 -5.28 4.22
CA ILE A 413 -16.85 -4.53 2.95
C ILE A 413 -17.77 -5.24 1.95
N ILE A 414 -17.58 -6.54 1.72
CA ILE A 414 -18.43 -7.29 0.78
C ILE A 414 -19.88 -7.24 1.25
N PHE A 415 -20.14 -7.47 2.53
CA PHE A 415 -21.49 -7.41 3.08
C PHE A 415 -22.14 -6.04 2.88
N ASN A 416 -21.41 -4.95 3.12
CA ASN A 416 -21.92 -3.59 2.92
C ASN A 416 -22.19 -3.27 1.45
N ILE A 417 -21.29 -3.67 0.54
CA ILE A 417 -21.47 -3.49 -0.91
C ILE A 417 -22.70 -4.28 -1.38
N THR A 418 -22.80 -5.55 -1.00
CA THR A 418 -23.95 -6.41 -1.35
C THR A 418 -25.26 -5.87 -0.75
N SER A 419 -25.26 -5.43 0.51
CA SER A 419 -26.44 -4.84 1.16
C SER A 419 -26.88 -3.55 0.47
N PHE A 420 -25.93 -2.69 0.08
CA PHE A 420 -26.21 -1.50 -0.71
C PHE A 420 -26.88 -1.86 -2.04
N PHE A 421 -26.42 -2.91 -2.72
CA PHE A 421 -27.06 -3.39 -3.95
C PHE A 421 -28.47 -3.88 -3.73
N PHE A 422 -28.71 -4.69 -2.70
CA PHE A 422 -30.05 -5.19 -2.39
C PHE A 422 -31.02 -4.05 -2.03
N LEU A 423 -30.55 -3.04 -1.30
CA LEU A 423 -31.38 -1.89 -0.92
C LEU A 423 -31.71 -1.00 -2.12
N ILE A 424 -30.76 -0.78 -3.04
CA ILE A 424 -31.00 0.05 -4.23
C ILE A 424 -31.77 -0.72 -5.31
N SER A 425 -31.54 -2.02 -5.47
CA SER A 425 -32.29 -2.81 -6.46
C SER A 425 -33.79 -2.78 -6.21
N GLN A 426 -34.20 -2.67 -4.94
CA GLN A 426 -35.61 -2.52 -4.55
C GLN A 426 -36.22 -1.16 -4.91
N GLN A 427 -35.41 -0.15 -5.22
CA GLN A 427 -35.89 1.18 -5.61
C GLN A 427 -35.96 1.37 -7.14
N LEU A 428 -35.40 0.42 -7.91
CA LEU A 428 -35.36 0.46 -9.38
C LEU A 428 -36.50 -0.34 -10.04
N TYR A 429 -37.23 -1.13 -9.27
CA TYR A 429 -38.49 -1.79 -9.64
C TYR A 429 -39.64 -1.14 -8.87
#